data_AF-X1PGT4-F1
#
_entry.id   AF-X1PGT4-F1
#
_cell.length_a   1.000
_cell.length_b   1.000
_cell.length_c   1.000
_cell.angle_alpha   90.00
_cell.angle_beta   90.00
_cell.angle_gamma   90.00
#
_symmetry.space_group_name_H-M   'P 1'
#
loop_
_entity.id
_entity.type
_entity.pdbx_description
1 polymer ?
#
loop_
_entity_poly.entity_id
_entity_poly.type
_entity_poly.pdbx_seq_one_letter_code
_entity_poly.pdbx_strand_id
1 'polypeptide(L)'
;MGALYYAFVKINKITGNRFYWDKEIKEVFSIMRKEEIFEKFRDEWVLIECKQVDENFDLIEGEILYHSQDKNEIYRKLLKLKPKNYTIEYTGKVPDDLAVML
;
A
#
# COMPACT_ATOMS: atom_id res chain seq x y z
N MET A 1 8.71 11.65 8.52
CA MET A 1 7.65 10.97 9.28
C MET A 1 6.79 11.89 10.15
N GLY A 2 7.31 12.89 10.88
CA GLY A 2 6.50 13.65 11.86
C GLY A 2 5.50 14.69 11.32
N ALA A 3 5.85 15.48 10.30
CA ALA A 3 5.05 16.66 9.92
C ALA A 3 3.82 16.35 9.05
N LEU A 4 3.94 15.42 8.08
CA LEU A 4 2.83 15.03 7.20
C LEU A 4 1.75 14.24 7.94
N TYR A 5 2.16 13.34 8.84
CA TYR A 5 1.25 12.65 9.75
C TYR A 5 0.48 13.64 10.62
N TYR A 6 1.17 14.62 11.22
CA TYR A 6 0.52 15.63 12.06
C TYR A 6 -0.46 16.51 11.28
N ALA A 7 -0.09 16.96 10.08
CA ALA A 7 -0.93 17.79 9.24
C ALA A 7 -2.20 17.04 8.76
N PHE A 8 -2.04 15.78 8.32
CA PHE A 8 -3.17 14.95 7.88
C PHE A 8 -4.13 14.61 9.03
N VAL A 9 -3.60 14.28 10.22
CA VAL A 9 -4.39 14.07 11.43
C VAL A 9 -5.10 15.35 11.89
N LYS A 10 -4.46 16.53 11.77
CA LYS A 10 -5.09 17.81 12.16
C LYS A 10 -6.26 18.19 11.27
N ILE A 11 -6.14 17.99 9.95
CA ILE A 11 -7.20 18.30 8.98
C ILE A 11 -8.41 17.38 9.20
N ASN A 12 -8.19 16.10 9.47
CA ASN A 12 -9.28 15.10 9.58
C ASN A 12 -9.89 14.96 10.99
N LYS A 13 -9.28 15.50 12.07
CA LYS A 13 -9.96 15.63 13.37
C LYS A 13 -11.22 16.49 13.32
N ILE A 14 -11.34 17.34 12.31
CA ILE A 14 -12.49 18.23 12.09
C ILE A 14 -13.73 17.42 11.66
N THR A 15 -13.57 16.22 11.08
CA THR A 15 -14.67 15.43 10.48
C THR A 15 -15.22 14.33 11.40
N GLY A 16 -14.75 14.23 12.65
CA GLY A 16 -15.49 13.58 13.74
C GLY A 16 -15.44 12.05 13.85
N ASN A 17 -14.74 11.35 12.96
CA ASN A 17 -14.52 9.91 13.12
C ASN A 17 -13.01 9.70 13.34
N ARG A 18 -12.60 9.22 14.51
CA ARG A 18 -11.17 9.23 14.94
C ARG A 18 -10.60 7.83 15.14
N PHE A 19 -11.45 6.86 15.46
CA PHE A 19 -11.03 5.53 15.87
C PHE A 19 -10.76 4.60 14.67
N TYR A 20 -11.57 4.68 13.62
CA TYR A 20 -11.42 3.85 12.42
C TYR A 20 -10.14 4.20 11.62
N TRP A 21 -9.81 5.49 11.54
CA TRP A 21 -8.71 5.98 10.71
C TRP A 21 -7.33 5.79 11.33
N ASP A 22 -7.23 5.76 12.66
CA ASP A 22 -5.94 5.52 13.32
C ASP A 22 -5.43 4.10 13.01
N LYS A 23 -6.32 3.13 12.78
CA LYS A 23 -5.95 1.79 12.36
C LYS A 23 -5.52 1.79 10.88
N GLU A 24 -6.37 2.28 9.99
CA GLU A 24 -6.10 2.31 8.55
C GLU A 24 -4.84 3.12 8.21
N ILE A 25 -4.63 4.29 8.83
CA ILE A 25 -3.41 5.10 8.64
C ILE A 25 -2.17 4.38 9.18
N LYS A 26 -2.27 3.69 10.33
CA LYS A 26 -1.14 2.90 10.83
C LYS A 26 -0.79 1.76 9.88
N GLU A 27 -1.80 1.17 9.24
CA GLU A 27 -1.59 0.13 8.24
C GLU A 27 -0.94 0.70 6.97
N VAL A 28 -1.39 1.87 6.53
CA VAL A 28 -0.94 2.62 5.34
C VAL A 28 0.42 3.34 5.50
N PHE A 29 1.15 3.07 6.59
CA PHE A 29 2.57 3.44 6.74
C PHE A 29 3.33 2.38 7.57
N SER A 30 2.81 1.15 7.61
CA SER A 30 3.49 0.04 8.27
C SER A 30 4.47 -0.60 7.32
N ILE A 31 5.65 -0.93 7.84
CA ILE A 31 6.60 -1.82 7.17
C ILE A 31 6.19 -3.26 7.46
N MET A 32 6.12 -4.11 6.43
CA MET A 32 5.68 -5.51 6.52
C MET A 32 6.45 -6.39 5.53
N ARG A 33 6.56 -7.69 5.82
CA ARG A 33 7.09 -8.68 4.86
C ARG A 33 6.06 -9.00 3.78
N LYS A 34 6.52 -9.42 2.59
CA LYS A 34 5.63 -9.74 1.45
C LYS A 34 4.50 -10.71 1.85
N GLU A 35 4.79 -11.78 2.58
CA GLU A 35 3.79 -12.77 2.98
C GLU A 35 2.71 -12.14 3.88
N GLU A 36 3.11 -11.28 4.83
CA GLU A 36 2.19 -10.59 5.73
C GLU A 36 1.25 -9.64 4.98
N ILE A 37 1.77 -8.97 3.94
CA ILE A 37 1.00 -8.07 3.07
C ILE A 37 -0.07 -8.86 2.32
N PHE A 38 0.31 -9.98 1.70
CA PHE A 38 -0.60 -10.83 0.93
C PHE A 38 -1.67 -11.48 1.79
N GLU A 39 -1.34 -11.86 3.03
CA GLU A 39 -2.33 -12.40 3.97
C GLU A 39 -3.34 -11.36 4.43
N LYS A 40 -2.89 -10.11 4.58
CA LYS A 40 -3.68 -9.02 5.19
C LYS A 40 -4.60 -8.31 4.20
N PHE A 41 -4.11 -8.01 3.00
CA PHE A 41 -4.85 -7.22 2.01
C PHE A 41 -5.42 -8.11 0.91
N ARG A 42 -6.10 -9.21 1.22
CA ARG A 42 -6.53 -10.21 0.22
C ARG A 42 -7.44 -9.62 -0.85
N ASP A 43 -7.21 -10.01 -2.10
CA ASP A 43 -7.99 -9.57 -3.28
C ASP A 43 -7.98 -8.04 -3.48
N GLU A 44 -6.89 -7.38 -3.10
CA GLU A 44 -6.69 -5.95 -3.27
C GLU A 44 -5.42 -5.64 -4.06
N TRP A 45 -5.36 -4.42 -4.60
CA TRP A 45 -4.14 -3.84 -5.10
C TRP A 45 -3.44 -3.08 -3.99
N VAL A 46 -2.13 -3.25 -3.86
CA VAL A 46 -1.34 -2.61 -2.81
C VAL A 46 -0.18 -1.84 -3.44
N LEU A 47 -0.07 -0.55 -3.12
CA LEU A 47 1.08 0.29 -3.44
C LEU A 47 2.09 0.22 -2.29
N ILE A 48 3.29 -0.22 -2.60
CA ILE A 48 4.32 -0.52 -1.59
C ILE A 48 5.59 0.23 -1.95
N GLU A 49 6.17 0.98 -1.00
CA GLU A 49 7.55 1.44 -1.14
C GLU A 49 8.51 0.32 -0.73
N CYS A 50 9.34 -0.13 -1.66
CA CYS A 50 10.27 -1.23 -1.44
C CYS A 50 11.36 -0.79 -0.46
N LYS A 51 11.46 -1.46 0.70
CA LYS A 51 12.54 -1.25 1.67
C LYS A 51 13.66 -2.27 1.49
N GLN A 52 13.30 -3.50 1.13
CA GLN A 52 14.22 -4.57 0.81
C GLN A 52 13.68 -5.43 -0.33
N VAL A 53 14.57 -5.76 -1.27
CA VAL A 53 14.33 -6.71 -2.35
C VAL A 53 15.43 -7.76 -2.37
N ASP A 54 15.16 -8.92 -2.96
CA ASP A 54 16.15 -9.96 -3.17
C ASP A 54 17.00 -9.72 -4.44
N GLU A 55 17.83 -10.70 -4.80
CA GLU A 55 18.68 -10.65 -5.99
C GLU A 55 17.92 -10.63 -7.32
N ASN A 56 16.65 -11.07 -7.31
CA ASN A 56 15.75 -11.08 -8.47
C ASN A 56 14.84 -9.84 -8.49
N PHE A 57 15.07 -8.88 -7.60
CA PHE A 57 14.21 -7.70 -7.37
C PHE A 57 12.81 -8.04 -6.84
N ASP A 58 12.62 -9.23 -6.28
CA ASP A 58 11.38 -9.58 -5.59
C ASP A 58 11.31 -8.88 -4.23
N LEU A 59 10.14 -8.35 -3.90
CA LEU A 59 9.89 -7.70 -2.61
C LEU A 59 10.10 -8.69 -1.45
N ILE A 60 11.01 -8.34 -0.53
CA ILE A 60 11.15 -9.02 0.78
C ILE A 60 10.34 -8.25 1.83
N GLU A 61 10.54 -6.94 1.88
CA GLU A 61 9.95 -6.04 2.89
C GLU A 61 9.62 -4.67 2.28
N GLY A 62 8.47 -4.11 2.64
CA GLY A 62 8.02 -2.83 2.11
C GLY A 62 7.11 -2.06 3.05
N GLU A 63 7.09 -0.73 2.88
CA GLU A 63 6.13 0.15 3.55
C GLU A 63 4.86 0.23 2.70
N ILE A 64 3.72 -0.13 3.28
CA ILE A 64 2.44 0.08 2.62
C ILE A 64 2.21 1.57 2.50
N LEU A 65 1.92 2.06 1.30
CA LEU A 65 1.60 3.47 1.05
C LEU A 65 0.12 3.69 0.78
N TYR A 66 -0.56 2.66 0.27
CA TYR A 66 -1.99 2.62 0.00
C TYR A 66 -2.44 1.24 -0.46
N HIS A 67 -3.71 0.91 -0.27
CA HIS A 67 -4.34 -0.29 -0.81
C HIS A 67 -5.78 0.02 -1.24
N SER A 68 -6.30 -0.74 -2.20
CA SER A 68 -7.65 -0.58 -2.73
C SER A 68 -8.02 -1.78 -3.61
N GLN A 69 -9.30 -2.16 -3.63
CA GLN A 69 -9.83 -3.09 -4.63
C GLN A 69 -9.83 -2.48 -6.05
N ASP A 70 -9.91 -1.15 -6.17
CA ASP A 70 -9.86 -0.44 -7.44
C ASP A 70 -8.41 -0.06 -7.79
N LYS A 71 -7.87 -0.69 -8.85
CA LYS A 71 -6.54 -0.39 -9.39
C LYS A 71 -6.36 1.08 -9.79
N ASN A 72 -7.42 1.77 -10.22
CA ASN A 72 -7.34 3.18 -10.60
C ASN A 72 -7.03 4.08 -9.40
N GLU A 73 -7.54 3.75 -8.21
CA GLU A 73 -7.23 4.47 -6.98
C GLU A 73 -5.75 4.31 -6.60
N ILE A 74 -5.15 3.14 -6.87
CA ILE A 74 -3.71 2.94 -6.72
C ILE A 74 -2.92 3.89 -7.64
N TYR A 75 -3.25 3.98 -8.92
CA TYR A 75 -2.57 4.89 -9.85
C TYR A 75 -2.74 6.36 -9.47
N ARG A 76 -3.94 6.77 -9.04
CA ARG A 76 -4.19 8.12 -8.52
C ARG A 76 -3.30 8.43 -7.33
N LYS A 77 -3.12 7.46 -6.42
CA LYS A 77 -2.24 7.61 -5.26
C LYS A 77 -0.78 7.66 -5.66
N LEU A 78 -0.35 6.79 -6.56
CA LEU A 78 1.02 6.76 -7.09
C LEU A 78 1.42 8.13 -7.65
N LEU A 79 0.57 8.74 -8.47
CA LEU A 79 0.81 10.07 -9.05
C LEU A 79 0.93 11.19 -8.00
N LYS A 80 0.23 11.05 -6.88
CA LYS A 80 0.28 12.00 -5.76
C LYS A 80 1.52 11.83 -4.89
N LEU A 81 1.88 10.59 -4.55
CA LEU A 81 2.97 10.28 -3.62
C LEU A 81 4.34 10.26 -4.29
N LYS A 82 4.43 9.80 -5.54
CA LYS A 82 5.68 9.67 -6.32
C LYS A 82 6.84 9.03 -5.54
N PRO A 83 6.63 7.85 -4.92
CA PRO A 83 7.72 7.10 -4.26
C PRO A 83 8.82 6.76 -5.26
N LYS A 84 10.07 6.66 -4.78
CA LYS A 84 11.22 6.42 -5.66
C LYS A 84 11.37 4.97 -6.06
N ASN A 85 11.22 4.05 -5.10
CA ASN A 85 11.35 2.61 -5.29
C ASN A 85 10.06 1.96 -4.83
N TYR A 86 9.21 1.53 -5.76
CA TYR A 86 7.89 1.00 -5.42
C TYR A 86 7.51 -0.19 -6.29
N THR A 87 6.58 -0.99 -5.77
CA THR A 87 5.85 -2.00 -6.53
C THR A 87 4.34 -1.82 -6.34
N ILE A 88 3.56 -2.35 -7.29
CA ILE A 88 2.12 -2.48 -7.19
C ILE A 88 1.80 -3.97 -7.29
N GLU A 89 1.35 -4.56 -6.20
CA GLU A 89 1.04 -5.99 -6.12
C GLU A 89 -0.48 -6.18 -6.10
N TYR A 90 -0.97 -7.16 -6.87
CA TYR A 90 -2.30 -7.73 -6.64
C TYR A 90 -2.14 -8.95 -5.76
N THR A 91 -2.79 -8.93 -4.60
CA THR A 91 -2.65 -9.95 -3.54
C THR A 91 -3.70 -11.06 -3.64
N GLY A 92 -4.63 -10.95 -4.60
CA GLY A 92 -5.58 -12.01 -4.90
C GLY A 92 -4.92 -13.16 -5.67
N LYS A 93 -5.68 -14.24 -5.85
CA LYS A 93 -5.22 -15.34 -6.71
C LYS A 93 -5.25 -14.90 -8.17
N VAL A 94 -4.10 -14.98 -8.84
CA VAL A 94 -4.06 -14.90 -10.30
C VAL A 94 -4.57 -16.24 -10.84
N PRO A 95 -5.59 -16.26 -11.72
CA PRO A 95 -6.07 -17.49 -12.34
C PRO A 95 -4.94 -18.21 -13.09
N ASP A 96 -4.86 -19.54 -12.95
CA ASP A 96 -3.81 -20.36 -13.57
C ASP A 96 -3.80 -20.28 -15.12
N ASP A 97 -4.93 -19.89 -15.71
CA ASP A 97 -5.15 -19.74 -17.14
C ASP A 97 -5.00 -18.29 -17.65
N LEU A 98 -4.59 -17.36 -16.78
CA LEU A 98 -4.43 -15.96 -17.17
C LEU A 98 -3.14 -15.74 -17.97
N ALA A 99 -3.27 -15.58 -19.28
CA ALA A 99 -2.22 -15.02 -20.12
C ALA A 99 -2.23 -13.47 -20.02
N VAL A 100 -1.20 -12.89 -19.41
CA VAL A 100 -1.00 -11.44 -19.36
C VAL A 100 -0.04 -11.03 -20.48
N MET A 101 -0.45 -10.06 -21.30
CA MET A 101 0.44 -9.41 -22.27
C MET A 101 0.87 -8.06 -21.69
N LEU A 102 2.19 -7.86 -21.57
CA LEU A 102 2.82 -6.67 -21.01
C LEU A 102 3.03 -5.57 -22.07
#